data_AF-W2T0A5-F1
#
_entry.id   AF-W2T0A5-F1
#
_cell.length_a   1.000
_cell.length_b   1.000
_cell.length_c   1.000
_cell.angle_alpha   90.00
_cell.angle_beta   90.00
_cell.angle_gamma   90.00
#
_symmetry.space_group_name_H-M   'P 1'
#
loop_
_entity.id
_entity.type
_entity.pdbx_description
1 polymer ?
#
loop_
_entity_poly.entity_id
_entity_poly.type
_entity_poly.pdbx_seq_one_letter_code
_entity_poly.pdbx_strand_id
1 'polypeptide(L)'
;MNLGLRHGLQLLFRRDDIIMGCPFYTDYVTVKDAKTQERKPQYDVGKVVVFYQTASGVFDRTSVIVGEDQWGRFGFSLAAVGDLNQDGYNGNDIDSSSDFAYFVVGAPYAGKNKAGAVYIMHGSKDGVRPKYTQKIEGGAMGPRMKTFGFAVAGGVDVDGNGMPGYV
;
A
#
# COMPACT_ATOMS: atom_id res chain seq x y z
N MET A 1 -26.00 -10.36 50.15
CA MET A 1 -26.43 -10.93 48.85
C MET A 1 -26.97 -9.81 47.99
N ASN A 2 -26.25 -9.40 46.96
CA ASN A 2 -26.83 -9.01 45.68
C ASN A 2 -25.75 -9.22 44.61
N LEU A 3 -25.87 -10.34 43.88
CA LEU A 3 -25.09 -10.64 42.69
C LEU A 3 -25.70 -9.90 41.49
N GLY A 4 -24.89 -9.41 40.56
CA GLY A 4 -25.44 -8.90 39.29
C GLY A 4 -24.44 -8.25 38.35
N LEU A 5 -23.56 -9.07 37.76
CA LEU A 5 -22.69 -8.74 36.62
C LEU A 5 -23.42 -7.99 35.49
N ARG A 6 -22.81 -6.90 34.98
CA ARG A 6 -22.70 -6.58 33.53
C ARG A 6 -21.46 -5.70 33.27
N HIS A 7 -20.27 -6.26 33.46
CA HIS A 7 -19.10 -5.76 32.71
C HIS A 7 -19.21 -6.38 31.31
N GLY A 8 -19.83 -5.63 30.39
CA GLY A 8 -19.87 -5.98 28.98
C GLY A 8 -18.45 -5.94 28.45
N LEU A 9 -17.90 -7.12 28.21
CA LEU A 9 -16.70 -7.33 27.43
C LEU A 9 -16.95 -6.73 26.04
N GLN A 10 -16.46 -5.52 25.80
CA GLN A 10 -16.44 -4.94 24.47
C GLN A 10 -15.40 -5.74 23.69
N LEU A 11 -15.87 -6.80 23.01
CA LEU A 11 -15.08 -7.52 22.01
C LEU A 11 -14.67 -6.49 20.97
N LEU A 12 -13.44 -6.02 21.09
CA LEU A 12 -12.87 -5.07 20.16
C LEU A 12 -12.59 -5.83 18.86
N PHE A 13 -13.51 -5.74 17.91
CA PHE A 13 -13.33 -6.39 16.61
C PHE A 13 -12.21 -5.67 15.86
N ARG A 14 -11.07 -6.33 15.77
CA ARG A 14 -10.05 -6.05 14.75
C ARG A 14 -10.72 -6.01 13.38
N ARG A 15 -10.42 -4.99 12.56
CA ARG A 15 -11.01 -4.83 11.22
C ARG A 15 -9.89 -4.81 10.19
N ASP A 16 -9.98 -5.74 9.25
CA ASP A 16 -9.07 -5.79 8.11
C ASP A 16 -9.59 -4.90 6.97
N ASP A 17 -8.67 -4.20 6.33
CA ASP A 17 -8.92 -3.44 5.11
C ASP A 17 -8.53 -4.25 3.87
N ILE A 18 -9.07 -3.87 2.70
CA ILE A 18 -8.76 -4.54 1.43
C ILE A 18 -7.88 -3.65 0.57
N ILE A 19 -6.79 -4.20 0.05
CA ILE A 19 -5.91 -3.54 -0.92
C ILE A 19 -5.98 -4.28 -2.24
N MET A 20 -6.36 -3.56 -3.30
CA MET A 20 -6.52 -4.09 -4.65
C MET A 20 -5.51 -3.44 -5.60
N GLY A 21 -4.72 -4.26 -6.27
CA GLY A 21 -3.86 -3.85 -7.38
C GLY A 21 -4.62 -3.84 -8.70
N CYS A 22 -4.42 -2.81 -9.51
CA CYS A 22 -4.99 -2.68 -10.86
C CYS A 22 -3.86 -2.30 -11.85
N PRO A 23 -2.92 -3.22 -12.15
CA PRO A 23 -1.69 -2.90 -12.86
C PRO A 23 -1.90 -2.41 -14.30
N PHE A 24 -3.02 -2.74 -14.93
CA PHE A 24 -3.35 -2.34 -16.31
C PHE A 24 -4.24 -1.09 -16.38
N TYR A 25 -4.40 -0.37 -15.27
CA TYR A 25 -5.13 0.89 -15.28
C TYR A 25 -4.43 1.93 -16.17
N THR A 26 -5.21 2.53 -17.05
CA THR A 26 -4.80 3.66 -17.89
C THR A 26 -5.47 4.93 -17.37
N ASP A 27 -4.67 5.97 -17.16
CA ASP A 27 -5.17 7.29 -16.76
C ASP A 27 -5.44 8.15 -18.00
N TYR A 28 -6.71 8.43 -18.28
CA TYR A 28 -7.14 9.23 -19.44
C TYR A 28 -7.33 10.71 -19.13
N VAL A 29 -7.22 11.13 -17.86
CA VAL A 29 -7.86 12.36 -17.39
C VAL A 29 -6.94 13.33 -16.66
N THR A 30 -5.86 12.86 -16.03
CA THR A 30 -5.06 13.73 -15.15
C THR A 30 -3.89 14.43 -15.84
N VAL A 31 -3.35 13.89 -16.93
CA VAL A 31 -2.18 14.46 -17.61
C VAL A 31 -2.57 15.27 -18.83
N LYS A 32 -2.24 16.56 -18.79
CA LYS A 32 -2.26 17.43 -19.95
C LYS A 32 -0.86 17.59 -20.49
N ASP A 33 -0.71 17.50 -21.80
CA ASP A 33 0.54 17.87 -22.45
C ASP A 33 0.82 19.36 -22.17
N ALA A 34 2.02 19.66 -21.67
CA ALA A 34 2.36 21.02 -21.26
C ALA A 34 2.36 22.01 -22.44
N LYS A 35 2.60 21.52 -23.67
CA LYS A 35 2.66 22.34 -24.90
C LYS A 35 1.30 22.44 -25.59
N THR A 36 0.55 21.34 -25.69
CA THR A 36 -0.71 21.31 -26.44
C THR A 36 -1.94 21.52 -25.55
N GLN A 37 -1.80 21.42 -24.22
CA GLN A 37 -2.90 21.40 -23.24
C GLN A 37 -3.92 20.26 -23.45
N GLU A 38 -3.65 19.35 -24.39
CA GLU A 38 -4.50 18.21 -24.67
C GLU A 38 -4.33 17.14 -23.60
N ARG A 39 -5.41 16.41 -23.31
CA ARG A 39 -5.34 15.24 -22.43
C ARG A 39 -4.56 14.15 -23.13
N LYS A 40 -3.42 13.76 -22.56
CA LYS A 40 -2.62 12.65 -23.07
C LYS A 40 -2.80 11.46 -22.13
N PRO A 41 -3.40 10.35 -22.60
CA PRO A 41 -3.56 9.18 -21.76
C PRO A 41 -2.21 8.62 -21.34
N GLN A 42 -2.09 8.27 -20.05
CA GLN A 42 -0.98 7.49 -19.53
C GLN A 42 -1.37 6.01 -19.45
N TYR A 43 -0.94 5.25 -20.44
CA TYR A 43 -1.22 3.81 -20.55
C TYR A 43 -0.49 2.98 -19.49
N ASP A 44 -1.17 1.97 -18.96
CA ASP A 44 -0.64 0.97 -18.01
C ASP A 44 0.19 1.59 -16.87
N VAL A 45 -0.20 2.77 -16.39
CA VAL A 45 0.39 3.38 -15.20
C VAL A 45 0.13 2.52 -13.97
N GLY A 46 -1.02 1.84 -13.97
CA GLY A 46 -1.49 1.07 -12.84
C GLY A 46 -2.06 1.97 -11.73
N LYS A 47 -2.78 1.35 -10.81
CA LYS A 47 -3.25 1.99 -9.58
C LYS A 47 -3.40 0.95 -8.48
N VAL A 48 -3.44 1.42 -7.24
CA VAL A 48 -3.90 0.67 -6.08
C VAL A 48 -5.15 1.34 -5.52
N VAL A 49 -6.12 0.52 -5.12
CA VAL A 49 -7.32 0.96 -4.41
C VAL A 49 -7.33 0.33 -3.03
N VAL A 50 -7.47 1.17 -2.02
CA VAL A 50 -7.66 0.76 -0.63
C VAL A 50 -9.14 0.92 -0.30
N PHE A 51 -9.75 -0.13 0.22
CA PHE A 51 -11.11 -0.13 0.75
C PHE A 51 -11.03 -0.27 2.27
N TYR A 52 -11.52 0.73 2.99
CA TYR A 52 -11.49 0.72 4.45
C TYR A 52 -12.77 0.11 5.01
N GLN A 53 -12.63 -0.77 6.00
CA GLN A 53 -13.76 -1.40 6.66
C GLN A 53 -14.31 -0.52 7.78
N THR A 54 -15.36 0.25 7.49
CA THR A 54 -15.96 1.23 8.43
C THR A 54 -16.97 0.60 9.39
N ALA A 55 -17.48 -0.58 9.06
CA ALA A 55 -18.20 -1.49 9.96
C ALA A 55 -18.00 -2.94 9.46
N SER A 56 -18.41 -3.95 10.25
CA SER A 56 -18.26 -5.36 9.87
C SER A 56 -18.87 -5.63 8.49
N GLY A 57 -18.03 -5.95 7.51
CA GLY A 57 -18.40 -6.19 6.12
C GLY A 57 -18.78 -4.94 5.30
N VAL A 58 -18.61 -3.73 5.84
CA VAL A 58 -18.97 -2.47 5.18
C VAL A 58 -17.71 -1.73 4.73
N PHE A 59 -17.64 -1.42 3.43
CA PHE A 59 -16.50 -0.77 2.76
C PHE A 59 -16.95 0.45 1.94
N ASP A 60 -17.37 1.50 2.63
CA ASP A 60 -17.92 2.73 2.01
C ASP A 60 -16.90 3.88 1.87
N ARG A 61 -15.67 3.67 2.37
CA ARG A 61 -14.56 4.61 2.27
C ARG A 61 -13.43 4.00 1.45
N THR A 62 -12.84 4.79 0.54
CA THR A 62 -11.71 4.34 -0.29
C THR A 62 -10.61 5.38 -0.45
N SER A 63 -9.42 4.90 -0.79
CA SER A 63 -8.32 5.73 -1.30
C SER A 63 -7.78 5.14 -2.59
N VAL A 64 -7.40 6.01 -3.53
CA VAL A 64 -6.87 5.60 -4.82
C VAL A 64 -5.49 6.22 -5.00
N ILE A 65 -4.52 5.40 -5.39
CA ILE A 65 -3.14 5.82 -5.65
C ILE A 65 -2.80 5.36 -7.06
N VAL A 66 -2.51 6.31 -7.95
CA VAL A 66 -2.17 6.04 -9.36
C VAL A 66 -0.65 5.99 -9.49
N GLY A 67 -0.15 5.06 -10.31
CA GLY A 67 1.27 4.95 -10.61
C GLY A 67 1.82 6.17 -11.34
N GLU A 68 3.11 6.45 -11.13
CA GLU A 68 3.80 7.60 -11.71
C GLU A 68 4.35 7.31 -13.11
N ASP A 69 4.73 6.06 -13.37
CA ASP A 69 5.44 5.67 -14.59
C ASP A 69 4.49 5.04 -15.61
N GLN A 70 4.40 5.63 -16.81
CA GLN A 70 3.71 5.02 -17.94
C GLN A 70 4.31 3.64 -18.27
N TRP A 71 3.45 2.64 -18.46
CA TRP A 71 3.81 1.22 -18.60
C TRP A 71 4.47 0.61 -17.36
N GLY A 72 4.51 1.32 -16.23
CA GLY A 72 5.15 0.87 -14.99
C GLY A 72 4.39 -0.25 -14.31
N ARG A 73 3.07 -0.31 -14.52
CA ARG A 73 2.15 -1.28 -13.93
C ARG A 73 2.18 -1.27 -12.40
N PHE A 74 2.07 -0.08 -11.81
CA PHE A 74 1.97 0.06 -10.36
C PHE A 74 0.77 -0.73 -9.82
N GLY A 75 0.98 -1.48 -8.72
CA GLY A 75 -0.02 -2.40 -8.19
C GLY A 75 0.07 -3.80 -8.79
N PHE A 76 1.20 -4.18 -9.40
CA PHE A 76 1.38 -5.51 -9.97
C PHE A 76 1.48 -6.60 -8.90
N SER A 77 2.22 -6.32 -7.84
CA SER A 77 2.33 -7.17 -6.66
C SER A 77 2.09 -6.33 -5.40
N LEU A 78 1.58 -6.97 -4.36
CA LEU A 78 1.24 -6.34 -3.08
C LEU A 78 1.70 -7.23 -1.94
N ALA A 79 2.23 -6.63 -0.88
CA ALA A 79 2.47 -7.31 0.39
C ALA A 79 2.13 -6.39 1.56
N ALA A 80 1.41 -6.91 2.55
CA ALA A 80 1.28 -6.25 3.84
C ALA A 80 2.58 -6.45 4.63
N VAL A 81 3.07 -5.41 5.30
CA VAL A 81 4.35 -5.47 6.03
C VAL A 81 4.20 -5.23 7.53
N GLY A 82 3.00 -4.93 8.03
CA GLY A 82 2.81 -4.60 9.44
C GLY A 82 3.27 -3.17 9.79
N ASP A 83 3.57 -2.93 11.07
CA ASP A 83 3.96 -1.60 11.59
C ASP A 83 5.48 -1.50 11.54
N LEU A 84 5.98 -0.84 10.49
CA LEU A 84 7.42 -0.70 10.25
C LEU A 84 8.06 0.43 11.08
N ASN A 85 7.28 1.38 11.60
CA ASN A 85 7.80 2.48 12.41
C ASN A 85 7.55 2.30 13.91
N GLN A 86 6.87 1.22 14.32
CA GLN A 86 6.50 0.90 15.70
C GLN A 86 5.82 2.09 16.39
N ASP A 87 5.06 2.90 15.65
CA ASP A 87 4.40 4.07 16.22
C ASP A 87 3.14 3.72 17.01
N GLY A 88 2.83 2.42 17.13
CA GLY A 88 1.73 1.90 17.91
C GLY A 88 0.44 1.77 17.10
N TYR A 89 0.45 2.08 15.79
CA TYR A 89 -0.72 1.83 14.94
C TYR A 89 -1.04 0.35 14.77
N ASN A 90 -0.06 -0.56 14.96
CA ASN A 90 -0.34 -2.00 15.07
C ASN A 90 -0.02 -2.57 16.46
N GLY A 91 0.20 -1.73 17.46
CA GLY A 91 0.71 -2.12 18.77
C GLY A 91 0.00 -1.44 19.93
N ASN A 92 -0.91 -2.18 20.55
CA ASN A 92 -1.36 -2.04 21.94
C ASN A 92 -2.40 -0.97 22.28
N ASP A 93 -2.80 -0.10 21.35
CA ASP A 93 -3.94 0.78 21.59
C ASP A 93 -5.26 0.08 21.22
N ILE A 94 -6.02 -0.27 22.26
CA ILE A 94 -7.35 -0.88 22.21
C ILE A 94 -8.40 0.05 21.57
N ASP A 95 -8.05 1.28 21.16
CA ASP A 95 -8.93 2.21 20.43
C ASP A 95 -8.44 2.53 19.00
N SER A 96 -7.26 2.03 18.61
CA SER A 96 -6.74 2.13 17.24
C SER A 96 -7.42 1.11 16.35
N SER A 97 -8.69 1.34 16.04
CA SER A 97 -9.53 0.49 15.19
C SER A 97 -9.16 0.47 13.69
N SER A 98 -7.95 0.95 13.35
CA SER A 98 -7.37 0.85 12.01
C SER A 98 -5.95 0.30 12.11
N ASP A 99 -5.78 -1.02 11.88
CA ASP A 99 -4.51 -1.68 11.59
C ASP A 99 -3.98 -1.24 10.20
N PHE A 100 -3.96 0.06 9.88
CA PHE A 100 -3.43 0.50 8.59
C PHE A 100 -1.91 0.46 8.62
N ALA A 101 -1.41 -0.77 8.48
CA ALA A 101 -0.05 -1.16 8.33
C ALA A 101 0.57 -0.57 7.07
N TYR A 102 1.90 -0.52 7.06
CA TYR A 102 2.64 -0.32 5.83
C TYR A 102 2.33 -1.46 4.86
N PHE A 103 2.30 -1.13 3.57
CA PHE A 103 2.23 -2.12 2.50
C PHE A 103 3.22 -1.78 1.39
N VAL A 104 3.71 -2.81 0.72
CA VAL A 104 4.62 -2.69 -0.41
C VAL A 104 3.83 -2.86 -1.69
N VAL A 105 4.11 -2.00 -2.66
CA VAL A 105 3.56 -2.07 -4.01
C VAL A 105 4.69 -2.31 -5.00
N GLY A 106 4.56 -3.35 -5.80
CA GLY A 106 5.44 -3.63 -6.92
C GLY A 106 5.01 -2.96 -8.22
N ALA A 107 6.00 -2.48 -8.97
CA ALA A 107 5.84 -1.98 -10.34
C ALA A 107 7.03 -2.48 -11.19
N PRO A 108 6.96 -3.71 -11.73
CA PRO A 108 8.10 -4.39 -12.35
C PRO A 108 8.70 -3.68 -13.57
N TYR A 109 8.01 -2.69 -14.13
CA TYR A 109 8.45 -1.96 -15.31
C TYR A 109 8.60 -0.45 -15.05
N ALA A 110 8.55 -0.03 -13.79
CA ALA A 110 8.80 1.34 -13.39
C ALA A 110 10.29 1.70 -13.38
N GLY A 111 10.58 2.98 -13.17
CA GLY A 111 11.93 3.51 -12.96
C GLY A 111 12.84 3.50 -14.19
N LYS A 112 14.11 3.88 -13.95
CA LYS A 112 15.13 3.99 -15.01
C LYS A 112 15.33 2.66 -15.73
N ASN A 113 15.46 2.71 -17.05
CA ASN A 113 15.68 1.55 -17.93
C ASN A 113 14.64 0.42 -17.79
N LYS A 114 13.44 0.73 -17.25
CA LYS A 114 12.38 -0.25 -17.00
C LYS A 114 12.87 -1.44 -16.16
N ALA A 115 13.77 -1.17 -15.22
CA ALA A 115 14.34 -2.18 -14.34
C ALA A 115 13.33 -2.64 -13.26
N GLY A 116 12.29 -1.85 -13.01
CA GLY A 116 11.29 -2.09 -11.98
C GLY A 116 11.55 -1.29 -10.71
N ALA A 117 10.53 -1.17 -9.87
CA ALA A 117 10.59 -0.51 -8.57
C ALA A 117 9.62 -1.16 -7.57
N VAL A 118 9.92 -0.97 -6.30
CA VAL A 118 8.97 -1.19 -5.19
C VAL A 118 8.77 0.11 -4.41
N TYR A 119 7.56 0.29 -3.93
CA TYR A 119 7.11 1.47 -3.21
C TYR A 119 6.62 1.06 -1.83
N ILE A 120 7.07 1.77 -0.81
CA ILE A 120 6.65 1.57 0.57
C ILE A 120 5.57 2.59 0.90
N MET A 121 4.36 2.10 1.10
CA MET A 121 3.16 2.89 1.36
C MET A 121 2.91 2.92 2.86
N HIS A 122 2.55 4.09 3.37
CA HIS A 122 2.36 4.31 4.80
C HIS A 122 0.89 4.59 5.08
N GLY A 123 0.31 3.76 5.93
CA GLY A 123 -0.99 4.01 6.54
C GLY A 123 -0.99 5.19 7.50
N SER A 124 -2.17 5.60 7.93
CA SER A 124 -2.36 6.53 9.05
C SER A 124 -3.81 6.40 9.53
N LYS A 125 -4.17 7.02 10.67
CA LYS A 125 -5.58 7.17 11.09
C LYS A 125 -6.50 7.71 9.99
N ASP A 126 -5.96 8.59 9.15
CA ASP A 126 -6.72 9.24 8.09
C ASP A 126 -6.67 8.41 6.79
N GLY A 127 -6.24 7.15 6.85
CA GLY A 127 -6.03 6.27 5.70
C GLY A 127 -4.60 6.34 5.15
N VAL A 128 -4.38 5.64 4.04
CA VAL A 128 -3.08 5.61 3.35
C VAL A 128 -2.69 7.02 2.87
N ARG A 129 -1.42 7.37 3.08
CA ARG A 129 -0.85 8.59 2.51
C ARG A 129 -0.74 8.44 0.99
N PRO A 130 -1.19 9.43 0.19
CA PRO A 130 -1.12 9.34 -1.27
C PRO A 130 0.29 9.17 -1.83
N LYS A 131 1.29 9.72 -1.13
CA LYS A 131 2.70 9.62 -1.51
C LYS A 131 3.39 8.51 -0.71
N TYR A 132 4.14 7.67 -1.41
CA TYR A 132 5.00 6.65 -0.80
C TYR A 132 6.03 7.31 0.14
N THR A 133 6.44 6.57 1.16
CA THR A 133 7.51 6.98 2.08
C THR A 133 8.89 6.68 1.51
N GLN A 134 9.01 5.61 0.73
CA GLN A 134 10.25 5.22 0.07
C GLN A 134 9.95 4.54 -1.28
N LYS A 135 10.82 4.79 -2.25
CA LYS A 135 10.87 4.07 -3.53
C LYS A 135 12.24 3.45 -3.65
N ILE A 136 12.29 2.15 -3.91
CA ILE A 136 13.53 1.42 -4.18
C ILE A 136 13.52 1.08 -5.66
N GLU A 137 14.50 1.60 -6.39
CA GLU A 137 14.60 1.40 -7.84
C GLU A 137 15.51 0.22 -8.17
N GLY A 138 15.03 -0.74 -8.96
CA GLY A 138 15.81 -1.89 -9.39
C GLY A 138 17.04 -1.48 -10.21
N GLY A 139 17.01 -0.33 -10.87
CA GLY A 139 18.15 0.21 -11.61
C GLY A 139 19.38 0.48 -10.75
N ALA A 140 19.21 0.69 -9.44
CA ALA A 140 20.31 0.85 -8.48
C ALA A 140 21.02 -0.49 -8.18
N MET A 141 20.39 -1.63 -8.45
CA MET A 141 20.93 -2.97 -8.23
C MET A 141 21.82 -3.47 -9.39
N GLY A 142 22.03 -2.63 -10.41
CA GLY A 142 22.93 -2.90 -11.53
C GLY A 142 22.23 -2.97 -12.89
N PRO A 143 23.02 -2.94 -13.99
CA PRO A 143 22.48 -2.76 -15.35
C PRO A 143 21.67 -3.96 -15.87
N ARG A 144 21.83 -5.15 -15.27
CA ARG A 144 21.12 -6.37 -15.66
C ARG A 144 19.80 -6.57 -14.91
N MET A 145 19.50 -5.75 -13.89
CA MET A 145 18.27 -5.87 -13.14
C MET A 145 17.06 -5.59 -14.04
N LYS A 146 16.06 -6.48 -13.96
CA LYS A 146 14.80 -6.41 -14.70
C LYS A 146 13.68 -6.90 -13.80
N THR A 147 12.48 -6.40 -14.04
CA THR A 147 11.27 -6.86 -13.36
C THR A 147 11.35 -6.79 -11.82
N PHE A 148 12.14 -5.86 -11.29
CA PHE A 148 12.25 -5.65 -9.84
C PHE A 148 10.91 -5.20 -9.26
N GLY A 149 10.43 -5.88 -8.23
CA GLY A 149 9.06 -5.70 -7.74
C GLY A 149 7.99 -6.45 -8.53
N PHE A 150 8.35 -7.49 -9.29
CA PHE A 150 7.38 -8.41 -9.90
C PHE A 150 6.68 -9.29 -8.85
N ALA A 151 7.44 -9.70 -7.84
CA ALA A 151 6.96 -10.37 -6.65
C ALA A 151 7.49 -9.61 -5.44
N VAL A 152 6.68 -9.54 -4.39
CA VAL A 152 7.05 -8.94 -3.11
C VAL A 152 6.46 -9.80 -2.00
N ALA A 153 7.21 -9.96 -0.93
CA ALA A 153 6.74 -10.56 0.30
C ALA A 153 7.08 -9.64 1.48
N GLY A 154 6.26 -9.67 2.53
CA GLY A 154 6.44 -8.86 3.72
C GLY A 154 5.86 -9.57 4.94
N GLY A 155 5.99 -8.94 6.11
CA GLY A 155 5.36 -9.42 7.34
C GLY A 155 6.13 -10.53 8.06
N VAL A 156 7.39 -10.77 7.68
CA VAL A 156 8.29 -11.69 8.37
C VAL A 156 9.54 -10.90 8.74
N ASP A 157 9.92 -10.90 10.01
CA ASP A 157 11.22 -10.40 10.45
C ASP A 157 12.31 -11.34 9.89
N VAL A 158 13.06 -10.85 8.90
CA VAL A 158 14.03 -11.65 8.13
C VAL A 158 15.41 -11.64 8.78
N ASP A 159 15.73 -10.62 9.57
CA ASP A 159 17.07 -10.41 10.17
C ASP A 159 17.08 -10.48 11.70
N GLY A 160 15.92 -10.72 12.34
CA GLY A 160 15.78 -10.94 13.76
C GLY A 160 15.90 -9.67 14.60
N ASN A 161 15.69 -8.50 13.99
CA ASN A 161 15.84 -7.20 14.65
C ASN A 161 14.54 -6.72 15.33
N GLY A 162 13.45 -7.48 15.25
CA GLY A 162 12.14 -7.14 15.80
C GLY A 162 11.29 -6.24 14.89
N MET A 163 11.74 -5.96 13.67
CA MET A 163 10.99 -5.26 12.62
C MET A 163 10.63 -6.24 11.49
N PRO A 164 9.42 -6.16 10.91
CA PRO A 164 9.10 -6.94 9.73
C PRO A 164 10.03 -6.56 8.56
N GLY A 165 10.71 -7.55 7.99
CA GLY A 165 11.43 -7.42 6.73
C GLY A 165 10.52 -7.58 5.52
N TYR A 166 11.05 -7.24 4.34
CA TYR A 166 10.41 -7.45 3.05
C TYR A 166 11.43 -7.96 2.03
N VAL A 167 11.00 -8.88 1.16
CA VAL A 167 11.80 -9.54 0.11
C VAL A 167 11.21 -9.23 -1.26
#